data_AF-J9CPS9-F1
#
_entry.id   AF-J9CPS9-F1
#
_cell.length_a   1.000
_cell.length_b   1.000
_cell.length_c   1.000
_cell.angle_alpha   90.00
_cell.angle_beta   90.00
_cell.angle_gamma   90.00
#
_symmetry.space_group_name_H-M   'P 1'
#
loop_
_entity.id
_entity.type
_entity.pdbx_description
1 polymer ?
#
loop_
_entity_poly.entity_id
_entity_poly.type
_entity_poly.pdbx_seq_one_letter_code
_entity_poly.pdbx_strand_id
1 'polypeptide(L)' 'GIAGGIVDKAMPIDQSNLMLVNPETGKGDRVGFKEVDGKKVRVFKSNGAEVGAKA' A
#
# COMPACT_ATOMS: atom_id res chain seq x y z
N GLY A 1 -34.98 -13.56 -21.30
CA GLY A 1 -34.34 -13.70 -19.97
C GLY A 1 -32.84 -13.75 -20.17
N ILE A 2 -32.08 -13.16 -19.26
CA ILE A 2 -30.61 -13.18 -19.35
C ILE A 2 -30.16 -14.54 -18.80
N ALA A 3 -29.39 -15.30 -19.58
CA ALA A 3 -28.80 -16.53 -19.09
C ALA A 3 -27.77 -16.22 -17.99
N GLY A 4 -27.83 -16.92 -16.87
CA GLY A 4 -26.86 -16.78 -15.79
C GLY A 4 -25.47 -17.27 -16.21
N GLY A 5 -24.42 -16.77 -15.56
CA GLY A 5 -23.02 -17.16 -15.77
C GLY A 5 -22.17 -16.89 -14.53
N ILE A 6 -21.05 -17.59 -14.39
CA ILE A 6 -20.07 -17.34 -13.32
C ILE A 6 -19.30 -16.08 -13.69
N VAL A 7 -19.23 -15.13 -12.77
CA VAL A 7 -18.49 -13.87 -12.95
C VAL A 7 -17.50 -13.74 -11.80
N ASP A 8 -16.23 -13.54 -12.15
CA ASP A 8 -15.21 -13.23 -11.15
C ASP A 8 -15.44 -11.83 -10.60
N LYS A 9 -15.51 -11.74 -9.27
CA LYS A 9 -15.70 -10.48 -8.55
C LYS A 9 -14.72 -10.39 -7.40
N ALA A 10 -14.00 -9.28 -7.32
CA ALA A 10 -13.15 -9.00 -6.18
C ALA A 10 -14.01 -8.83 -4.92
N MET A 11 -13.73 -9.65 -3.92
CA MET A 11 -14.34 -9.56 -2.60
C MET A 11 -13.44 -8.71 -1.67
N PRO A 12 -14.03 -8.05 -0.65
CA PRO A 12 -13.25 -7.31 0.33
C PRO A 12 -12.25 -8.21 1.06
N ILE A 13 -11.10 -7.63 1.41
CA ILE A 13 -10.07 -8.25 2.23
C ILE A 13 -9.75 -7.30 3.39
N ASP A 14 -9.38 -7.86 4.55
CA ASP A 14 -9.01 -7.08 5.72
C ASP A 14 -7.72 -6.28 5.48
N GLN A 15 -7.69 -5.03 5.95
CA GLN A 15 -6.56 -4.12 5.74
C GLN A 15 -5.27 -4.60 6.41
N SER A 16 -5.36 -5.36 7.51
CA SER A 16 -4.17 -5.89 8.21
C SER A 16 -3.44 -6.99 7.43
N ASN A 17 -4.11 -7.59 6.44
CA ASN A 17 -3.52 -8.58 5.55
C ASN A 17 -2.82 -7.96 4.33
N LEU A 18 -2.79 -6.62 4.23
CA LEU A 18 -2.12 -5.91 3.15
C LEU A 18 -0.88 -5.17 3.68
N MET A 19 0.13 -5.06 2.82
CA MET A 19 1.34 -4.28 3.07
C MET A 19 1.65 -3.39 1.88
N LEU A 20 2.30 -2.27 2.15
CA LEU A 20 2.72 -1.35 1.10
C LEU A 20 4.03 -1.84 0.51
N VAL A 21 4.09 -1.96 -0.82
CA VAL A 21 5.32 -2.39 -1.49
C VAL A 21 6.30 -1.24 -1.54
N ASN A 22 7.50 -1.46 -1.00
CA ASN A 22 8.61 -0.53 -1.13
C ASN A 22 9.28 -0.74 -2.49
N PRO A 23 9.28 0.25 -3.41
CA PRO A 23 9.82 0.10 -4.76
C PRO A 23 11.33 -0.17 -4.78
N GLU A 24 12.08 0.26 -3.77
CA GLU A 24 13.53 0.04 -3.70
C GLU A 24 13.89 -1.40 -3.33
N THR A 25 13.07 -2.05 -2.51
CA THR A 25 13.35 -3.41 -2.01
C THR A 25 12.48 -4.48 -2.68
N GLY A 26 11.41 -4.07 -3.37
CA GLY A 26 10.42 -4.96 -3.97
C GLY A 26 9.58 -5.76 -2.94
N LYS A 27 9.68 -5.44 -1.65
CA LYS A 27 9.01 -6.17 -0.56
C LYS A 27 7.93 -5.32 0.09
N GLY A 28 6.93 -6.00 0.68
CA GLY A 28 5.96 -5.35 1.56
C GLY A 28 6.64 -4.83 2.82
N ASP A 29 6.40 -3.56 3.15
CA ASP A 29 7.01 -2.90 4.29
C ASP A 29 5.97 -2.15 5.14
N ARG A 30 6.33 -1.93 6.40
CA ARG A 30 5.54 -1.16 7.35
C ARG A 30 5.84 0.33 7.20
N VAL A 31 4.82 1.13 7.48
CA VAL A 31 4.90 2.59 7.41
C VAL A 31 5.10 3.20 8.81
N GLY A 32 5.93 4.23 8.89
CA GLY A 32 6.05 5.15 10.01
C GLY A 32 5.68 6.57 9.60
N PHE A 33 5.71 7.50 10.54
CA PHE A 33 5.48 8.91 10.29
C PHE A 33 6.74 9.71 10.61
N LYS A 34 7.06 10.66 9.76
CA LYS A 34 8.12 11.65 9.97
C LYS A 34 7.56 13.04 9.67
N GLU A 35 8.11 14.05 10.33
CA GLU A 35 7.79 15.44 10.02
C GLU A 35 8.89 16.00 9.12
N VAL A 36 8.50 16.51 7.95
CA VAL A 36 9.40 17.16 6.99
C VAL A 36 8.74 18.48 6.62
N ASP A 37 9.45 19.59 6.81
CA ASP A 37 8.98 20.95 6.51
C ASP A 37 7.60 21.30 7.12
N GLY A 38 7.35 20.83 8.35
CA GLY A 38 6.10 21.06 9.09
C GLY A 38 4.91 20.22 8.61
N LYS A 39 5.14 19.24 7.72
CA LYS A 39 4.12 18.30 7.23
C LYS A 39 4.44 16.88 7.68
N LYS A 40 3.39 16.16 8.11
CA LYS A 40 3.49 14.73 8.41
C LYS A 40 3.53 13.93 7.12
N VAL A 41 4.68 13.35 6.83
CA VAL A 41 4.88 12.43 5.71
C VAL A 41 4.98 11.00 6.22
N ARG A 42 4.52 10.07 5.39
CA ARG A 42 4.64 8.63 5.63
C ARG A 42 6.01 8.19 5.13
N VAL A 43 6.72 7.37 5.92
CA VAL A 43 8.04 6.82 5.54
C VAL A 43 8.06 5.31 5.71
N PHE A 44 8.78 4.61 4.83
CA PHE A 44 9.03 3.19 4.96
C PHE A 44 9.95 2.93 6.15
N LYS A 45 9.59 1.97 7.01
CA LYS A 45 10.40 1.66 8.21
C LYS A 45 11.73 1.00 7.88
N SER A 46 11.84 0.31 6.73
CA SER A 46 13.07 -0.37 6.33
C SER A 46 14.21 0.57 5.97
N ASN A 47 13.95 1.60 5.16
CA ASN A 47 14.97 2.47 4.55
C ASN A 47 14.74 3.97 4.81
N GLY A 48 13.61 4.35 5.42
CA GLY A 48 13.27 5.75 5.68
C GLY A 48 12.81 6.54 4.45
N ALA A 49 12.63 5.89 3.30
CA ALA A 49 12.16 6.52 2.07
C ALA A 49 10.71 7.00 2.21
N GLU A 50 10.37 8.10 1.54
CA GLU A 50 9.01 8.66 1.58
C GLU A 50 8.02 7.77 0.82
N VAL A 51 6.91 7.45 1.49
CA VAL A 51 5.82 6.66 0.94
C VAL A 51 5.02 7.51 -0.03
N GLY A 52 5.06 7.14 -1.32
CA GLY A 52 4.38 7.88 -2.38
C GLY A 52 5.27 8.84 -3.15
N ALA A 53 6.60 8.83 -2.90
CA ALA A 53 7.56 9.30 -3.88
C ALA A 53 7.31 8.52 -5.18
N LYS A 54 6.77 9.22 -6.18
CA LYS A 54 6.44 8.63 -7.48
C LYS A 54 7.71 8.01 -8.04
N ALA A 55 7.64 6.72 -8.41
CA ALA A 55 8.57 6.14 -9.35
C ALA A 55 8.41 6.82 -10.73
#